data_AF-A0AAE0E1S0-F1
#
_entry.id   AF-A0AAE0E1S0-F1
#
_cell.length_a   1.000
_cell.length_b   1.000
_cell.length_c   1.000
_cell.angle_alpha   90.00
_cell.angle_beta   90.00
_cell.angle_gamma   90.00
#
_symmetry.space_group_name_H-M   'P 1'
#
loop_
_entity.id
_entity.type
_entity.pdbx_description
1 polymer ?
#
loop_
_entity_poly.entity_id
_entity_poly.type
_entity_poly.pdbx_seq_one_letter_code
_entity_poly.pdbx_strand_id
1 'polypeptide(L)'
;MEKTKAGKNEVFPNLIEKNKACKNLTASLHKLDLNPRVFRGKAKPPSLLALCLGVVGKHLEDIIVDLGEIAVNFPADIKMAIAAIARRRKLLNDEVIIALADSSWEILDISGSDISDSGLVIVAKMCKSLRAVDVSRCDKITATGVSDLVQHCHSLETLRCGGSLRSEHTARRSLGILKPKLNDVEGDSWEELDTTEIGFGAQSLRWFVWPKIDKDSSEMLSTECPRIIVNPKPTPFGFRGFEVPREAFPDIKLDDPFVKDVDPQTWSVCGFTPKITSSSLVNSNELPIAERFRLAYVERDTRLAPKRAKNARQHQRRAEREWMMGDTSAKAIALASKATKSLNTRK
;
A
#
# COMPACT_ATOMS: atom_id res chain seq x y z
N MET A 1 -9.56 78.69 -31.03
CA MET A 1 -10.43 78.85 -32.21
C MET A 1 -10.01 77.84 -33.26
N GLU A 2 -10.97 77.04 -33.68
CA GLU A 2 -10.97 76.09 -34.80
C GLU A 2 -10.14 76.53 -36.02
N LYS A 3 -9.50 75.58 -36.71
CA LYS A 3 -10.09 74.91 -37.89
C LYS A 3 -9.18 73.82 -38.47
N THR A 4 -9.88 72.90 -39.11
CA THR A 4 -9.60 71.54 -39.59
C THR A 4 -9.20 71.46 -41.08
N LYS A 5 -8.38 70.46 -41.45
CA LYS A 5 -8.58 69.46 -42.56
C LYS A 5 -7.33 68.59 -42.73
N ALA A 6 -7.43 67.27 -42.51
CA ALA A 6 -7.63 66.19 -43.51
C ALA A 6 -6.40 65.94 -44.40
N GLY A 7 -5.84 64.74 -44.56
CA GLY A 7 -6.13 63.39 -44.06
C GLY A 7 -5.10 62.42 -44.68
N LYS A 8 -4.98 61.20 -44.14
CA LYS A 8 -4.53 60.01 -44.87
C LYS A 8 -4.87 58.77 -44.04
N ASN A 9 -5.60 57.88 -44.70
CA ASN A 9 -6.11 56.60 -44.21
C ASN A 9 -4.95 55.63 -43.94
N GLU A 10 -4.94 54.98 -42.78
CA GLU A 10 -4.42 53.62 -42.67
C GLU A 10 -5.52 52.71 -42.13
N VAL A 11 -5.68 51.64 -42.87
CA VAL A 11 -6.80 50.70 -42.85
C VAL A 11 -6.52 49.64 -41.78
N PHE A 12 -7.47 49.45 -40.88
CA PHE A 12 -7.56 48.28 -40.01
C PHE A 12 -7.64 47.00 -40.87
N PRO A 13 -6.74 46.01 -40.72
CA PRO A 13 -6.90 44.75 -41.41
C PRO A 13 -8.06 43.94 -40.82
N ASN A 14 -8.84 43.40 -41.76
CA ASN A 14 -10.15 42.79 -41.67
C ASN A 14 -10.26 41.58 -40.73
N LEU A 15 -11.44 41.47 -40.11
CA LEU A 15 -11.94 40.36 -39.28
C LEU A 15 -12.16 39.04 -40.06
N ILE A 16 -11.61 38.91 -41.27
CA ILE A 16 -11.80 37.77 -42.18
C ILE A 16 -10.55 36.85 -42.23
N GLU A 17 -9.36 37.34 -41.89
CA GLU A 17 -8.14 36.50 -41.85
C GLU A 17 -8.00 35.64 -40.58
N LYS A 18 -8.62 36.04 -39.46
CA LYS A 18 -8.62 35.22 -38.22
C LYS A 18 -9.44 33.93 -38.35
N ASN A 19 -10.36 33.83 -39.31
CA ASN A 19 -11.19 32.64 -39.51
C ASN A 19 -10.63 31.61 -40.51
N LYS A 20 -9.53 31.90 -41.20
CA LYS A 20 -8.85 30.95 -42.09
C LYS A 20 -7.71 30.20 -41.38
N ALA A 21 -7.08 30.81 -40.37
CA ALA A 21 -6.09 30.14 -39.52
C ALA A 21 -6.72 29.10 -38.57
N CYS A 22 -7.95 29.32 -38.07
CA CYS A 22 -8.65 28.34 -37.21
C CYS A 22 -9.21 27.11 -37.96
N LYS A 23 -9.31 27.14 -39.30
CA LYS A 23 -9.77 25.98 -40.10
C LYS A 23 -8.64 25.06 -40.57
N ASN A 24 -7.38 25.50 -40.52
CA ASN A 24 -6.23 24.67 -40.86
C ASN A 24 -5.56 24.01 -39.63
N LEU A 25 -5.82 24.50 -38.42
CA LEU A 25 -5.40 23.84 -37.16
C LEU A 25 -6.33 22.67 -36.76
N THR A 26 -7.57 22.65 -37.26
CA THR A 26 -8.54 21.57 -37.00
C THR A 26 -8.42 20.40 -37.97
N ALA A 27 -7.70 20.54 -39.09
CA ALA A 27 -7.45 19.46 -40.05
C ALA A 27 -6.15 18.67 -39.76
N SER A 28 -5.29 19.15 -38.86
CA SER A 28 -4.02 18.48 -38.50
C SER A 28 -4.05 17.76 -37.14
N LEU A 29 -5.19 17.77 -36.44
CA LEU A 29 -5.39 17.12 -35.14
C LEU A 29 -6.22 15.82 -35.20
N HIS A 30 -6.52 15.31 -36.39
CA HIS A 30 -7.25 14.03 -36.58
C HIS A 30 -6.39 12.88 -37.14
N LYS A 31 -5.05 12.94 -37.01
CA LYS A 31 -4.16 11.93 -37.64
C LYS A 31 -3.01 11.38 -36.78
N LEU A 32 -3.16 11.31 -35.46
CA LEU A 32 -2.22 10.58 -34.60
C LEU A 32 -2.88 9.63 -33.59
N ASP A 33 -4.12 9.21 -33.84
CA ASP A 33 -4.79 8.23 -32.99
C ASP A 33 -5.27 7.02 -33.79
N LEU A 34 -4.31 6.27 -34.35
CA LEU A 34 -4.52 4.89 -34.81
C LEU A 34 -3.21 4.10 -34.68
N ASN A 35 -2.89 3.65 -33.46
CA ASN A 35 -2.20 2.38 -33.34
C ASN A 35 -2.60 1.60 -32.06
N PRO A 36 -3.82 1.05 -31.95
CA PRO A 36 -4.14 0.07 -30.92
C PRO A 36 -3.71 -1.31 -31.41
N ARG A 37 -2.39 -1.52 -31.58
CA ARG A 37 -1.80 -2.85 -31.77
C ARG A 37 -0.54 -3.02 -30.93
N VAL A 38 -0.66 -2.66 -29.65
CA VAL A 38 0.05 -3.45 -28.64
C VAL A 38 -0.61 -4.81 -28.68
N PHE A 39 0.15 -5.86 -29.01
CA PHE A 39 -0.27 -7.23 -28.88
C PHE A 39 -0.84 -7.44 -27.47
N ARG A 40 -2.17 -7.33 -27.33
CA ARG A 40 -2.88 -7.89 -26.19
C ARG A 40 -2.78 -9.40 -26.38
N GLY A 41 -1.67 -9.99 -25.93
CA GLY A 41 -1.70 -11.38 -25.50
C GLY A 41 -2.96 -11.53 -24.63
N LYS A 42 -3.81 -12.51 -24.95
CA LYS A 42 -5.15 -12.68 -24.37
C LYS A 42 -5.10 -12.32 -22.89
N ALA A 43 -5.64 -11.16 -22.52
CA ALA A 43 -5.56 -10.68 -21.16
C ALA A 43 -6.25 -11.72 -20.29
N LYS A 44 -5.48 -12.35 -19.40
CA LYS A 44 -6.03 -13.31 -18.45
C LYS A 44 -7.16 -12.59 -17.70
N PRO A 45 -8.34 -13.21 -17.53
CA PRO A 45 -9.39 -12.58 -16.74
C PRO A 45 -8.83 -12.21 -15.35
N PRO A 46 -9.21 -11.04 -14.81
CA PRO A 46 -8.75 -10.63 -13.49
C PRO A 46 -9.14 -11.70 -12.46
N SER A 47 -8.24 -11.97 -11.52
CA SER A 47 -8.53 -12.90 -10.44
C SER A 47 -9.68 -12.37 -9.58
N LEU A 48 -10.39 -13.26 -8.90
CA LEU A 48 -11.40 -12.84 -7.92
C LEU A 48 -10.79 -11.89 -6.88
N LEU A 49 -9.55 -12.17 -6.46
CA LEU A 49 -8.82 -11.31 -5.54
C LEU A 49 -8.64 -9.89 -6.09
N ALA A 50 -8.20 -9.77 -7.35
CA ALA A 50 -8.02 -8.48 -8.01
C ALA A 50 -9.35 -7.72 -8.17
N LEU A 51 -10.44 -8.43 -8.46
CA LEU A 51 -11.78 -7.85 -8.51
C LEU A 51 -12.22 -7.34 -7.12
N CYS A 52 -12.02 -8.13 -6.07
CA CYS A 52 -12.33 -7.73 -4.69
C CYS A 52 -11.51 -6.52 -4.25
N LEU A 53 -10.19 -6.55 -4.46
CA LEU A 53 -9.31 -5.40 -4.21
C LEU A 53 -9.71 -4.19 -5.04
N GLY A 54 -10.17 -4.40 -6.27
CA GLY A 54 -10.68 -3.34 -7.13
C GLY A 54 -11.93 -2.66 -6.56
N VAL A 55 -12.86 -3.43 -5.99
CA VAL A 55 -14.08 -2.90 -5.34
C VAL A 55 -13.74 -2.22 -4.01
N VAL A 56 -12.99 -2.88 -3.13
CA VAL A 56 -12.52 -2.30 -1.86
C VAL A 56 -11.77 -1.00 -2.12
N GLY A 57 -10.89 -1.01 -3.12
CA GLY A 57 -10.11 0.15 -3.50
C GLY A 57 -10.95 1.32 -4.02
N LYS A 58 -12.08 1.08 -4.71
CA LYS A 58 -13.01 2.12 -5.18
C LYS A 58 -13.83 2.72 -4.03
N HIS A 59 -14.14 1.93 -3.01
CA HIS A 59 -14.89 2.34 -1.83
C HIS A 59 -14.01 2.58 -0.61
N LEU A 60 -12.70 2.77 -0.81
CA LEU A 60 -11.75 2.86 0.28
C LEU A 60 -12.06 4.03 1.24
N GLU A 61 -12.55 5.16 0.72
CA GLU A 61 -12.98 6.32 1.53
C GLU A 61 -14.07 5.95 2.54
N ASP A 62 -15.02 5.10 2.15
CA ASP A 62 -16.11 4.64 3.00
C ASP A 62 -15.60 3.63 4.06
N ILE A 63 -14.50 2.93 3.76
CA ILE A 63 -13.95 1.83 4.57
C ILE A 63 -12.87 2.31 5.55
N ILE A 64 -12.20 3.44 5.28
CA ILE A 64 -11.06 3.92 6.09
C ILE A 64 -11.39 4.03 7.58
N VAL A 65 -12.62 4.43 7.92
CA VAL A 65 -13.07 4.59 9.31
C VAL A 65 -13.01 3.27 10.09
N ASP A 66 -13.38 2.16 9.44
CA ASP A 66 -13.40 0.82 10.05
C ASP A 66 -12.12 0.01 9.74
N LEU A 67 -11.16 0.61 9.02
CA LEU A 67 -10.00 -0.11 8.48
C LEU A 67 -9.15 -0.73 9.59
N GLY A 68 -9.03 -0.07 10.74
CA GLY A 68 -8.31 -0.58 11.90
C GLY A 68 -8.85 -1.91 12.43
N GLU A 69 -10.17 -2.08 12.44
CA GLU A 69 -10.80 -3.31 12.93
C GLU A 69 -10.73 -4.45 11.90
N ILE A 70 -10.97 -4.12 10.62
CA ILE A 70 -11.01 -5.15 9.57
C ILE A 70 -9.61 -5.60 9.14
N ALA A 71 -8.61 -4.72 9.17
CA ALA A 71 -7.26 -4.99 8.66
C ALA A 71 -6.54 -6.08 9.46
N VAL A 72 -6.91 -6.30 10.73
CA VAL A 72 -6.39 -7.39 11.58
C VAL A 72 -6.58 -8.76 10.92
N ASN A 73 -7.64 -8.92 10.12
CA ASN A 73 -7.96 -10.18 9.45
C ASN A 73 -7.33 -10.32 8.06
N PHE A 74 -6.67 -9.27 7.55
CA PHE A 74 -6.09 -9.29 6.21
C PHE A 74 -4.66 -9.86 6.23
N PRO A 75 -4.33 -10.75 5.27
CA PRO A 75 -2.96 -11.13 5.01
C PRO A 75 -2.08 -9.92 4.64
N ALA A 76 -0.77 -10.04 4.86
CA ALA A 76 0.18 -8.95 4.66
C ALA A 76 0.22 -8.41 3.22
N ASP A 77 0.09 -9.27 2.21
CA ASP A 77 0.03 -8.90 0.79
C ASP A 77 -1.23 -8.11 0.45
N ILE A 78 -2.35 -8.42 1.12
CA ILE A 78 -3.61 -7.68 0.98
C ILE A 78 -3.50 -6.31 1.63
N LYS A 79 -2.90 -6.23 2.83
CA LYS A 79 -2.62 -4.94 3.49
C LYS A 79 -1.72 -4.06 2.62
N MET A 80 -0.68 -4.64 2.00
CA MET A 80 0.18 -3.94 1.03
C MET A 80 -0.58 -3.42 -0.19
N ALA A 81 -1.46 -4.24 -0.77
CA ALA A 81 -2.28 -3.82 -1.90
C ALA A 81 -3.23 -2.68 -1.52
N ILE A 82 -3.84 -2.72 -0.33
CA ILE A 82 -4.69 -1.63 0.18
C ILE A 82 -3.86 -0.36 0.40
N ALA A 83 -2.67 -0.46 1.00
CA ALA A 83 -1.78 0.69 1.21
C ALA A 83 -1.36 1.34 -0.13
N ALA A 84 -1.04 0.52 -1.14
CA ALA A 84 -0.74 0.97 -2.49
C ALA A 84 -1.91 1.73 -3.15
N ILE A 85 -3.12 1.19 -3.01
CA ILE A 85 -4.35 1.84 -3.50
C ILE A 85 -4.60 3.16 -2.76
N ALA A 86 -4.50 3.17 -1.43
CA ALA A 86 -4.66 4.36 -0.59
C ALA A 86 -3.70 5.47 -1.02
N ARG A 87 -2.42 5.13 -1.23
CA ARG A 87 -1.38 6.06 -1.69
C ARG A 87 -1.73 6.67 -3.05
N ARG A 88 -2.16 5.84 -4.00
CA ARG A 88 -2.54 6.26 -5.37
C ARG A 88 -3.79 7.14 -5.38
N ARG A 89 -4.70 6.91 -4.45
CA ARG A 89 -5.91 7.72 -4.22
C ARG A 89 -5.69 8.97 -3.38
N LYS A 90 -4.47 9.21 -2.85
CA LYS A 90 -4.18 10.31 -1.92
C LYS A 90 -4.97 10.24 -0.60
N LEU A 91 -5.22 9.03 -0.14
CA LEU A 91 -5.91 8.73 1.13
C LEU A 91 -4.98 8.15 2.19
N LEU A 92 -3.71 7.90 1.86
CA LEU A 92 -2.75 7.34 2.79
C LEU A 92 -2.25 8.42 3.77
N ASN A 93 -2.54 8.25 5.05
CA ASN A 93 -2.12 9.07 6.17
C ASN A 93 -1.61 8.18 7.32
N ASP A 94 -1.24 8.78 8.46
CA ASP A 94 -0.71 8.06 9.63
C ASP A 94 -1.67 6.96 10.12
N GLU A 95 -2.95 7.27 10.29
CA GLU A 95 -3.95 6.30 10.80
C GLU A 95 -4.07 5.09 9.86
N VAL A 96 -4.19 5.34 8.56
CA VAL A 96 -4.35 4.29 7.54
C VAL A 96 -3.11 3.41 7.46
N ILE A 97 -1.91 3.98 7.45
CA ILE A 97 -0.69 3.16 7.35
C ILE A 97 -0.43 2.36 8.62
N ILE A 98 -0.72 2.91 9.80
CA ILE A 98 -0.59 2.20 11.08
C ILE A 98 -1.57 1.02 11.14
N ALA A 99 -2.82 1.22 10.72
CA ALA A 99 -3.83 0.16 10.66
C ALA A 99 -3.42 -0.99 9.72
N LEU A 100 -2.71 -0.68 8.64
CA LEU A 100 -2.27 -1.65 7.65
C LEU A 100 -0.91 -2.27 7.95
N ALA A 101 -0.10 -1.68 8.83
CA ALA A 101 1.26 -2.10 9.08
C ALA A 101 1.36 -3.60 9.46
N ASP A 102 2.37 -4.27 8.92
CA ASP A 102 2.60 -5.70 9.18
C ASP A 102 4.10 -5.98 9.30
N SER A 103 4.46 -6.77 10.32
CA SER A 103 5.86 -7.10 10.63
C SER A 103 6.62 -7.81 9.49
N SER A 104 5.88 -8.41 8.56
CA SER A 104 6.42 -9.12 7.39
C SER A 104 6.71 -8.22 6.19
N TRP A 105 6.41 -6.91 6.26
CA TRP A 105 6.67 -5.99 5.15
C TRP A 105 8.16 -5.79 4.91
N GLU A 106 8.59 -6.04 3.68
CA GLU A 106 9.96 -5.79 3.20
C GLU A 106 10.07 -4.54 2.34
N ILE A 107 8.97 -4.11 1.72
CA ILE A 107 8.92 -2.97 0.82
C ILE A 107 7.80 -2.04 1.31
N LEU A 108 8.07 -0.73 1.35
CA LEU A 108 7.09 0.27 1.74
C LEU A 108 7.18 1.48 0.80
N ASP A 109 6.14 1.69 -0.01
CA ASP A 109 5.96 2.93 -0.78
C ASP A 109 4.98 3.83 -0.05
N ILE A 110 5.46 4.95 0.50
CA ILE A 110 4.59 6.00 1.04
C ILE A 110 4.75 7.30 0.27
N SER A 111 5.34 7.25 -0.93
CA SER A 111 5.69 8.47 -1.66
C SER A 111 4.46 9.34 -1.96
N GLY A 112 4.60 10.64 -1.65
CA GLY A 112 3.56 11.64 -1.86
C GLY A 112 2.28 11.44 -1.04
N SER A 113 2.38 10.78 0.12
CA SER A 113 1.30 10.60 1.08
C SER A 113 1.29 11.69 2.16
N ASP A 114 0.23 11.70 2.98
CA ASP A 114 0.10 12.61 4.12
C ASP A 114 0.56 11.95 5.44
N ILE A 115 1.76 11.36 5.41
CA ILE A 115 2.37 10.69 6.57
C ILE A 115 3.38 11.60 7.26
N SER A 116 3.37 11.62 8.59
CA SER A 116 4.30 12.36 9.44
C SER A 116 5.41 11.47 10.03
N ASP A 117 6.40 12.10 10.67
CA ASP A 117 7.44 11.39 11.43
C ASP A 117 6.83 10.45 12.49
N SER A 118 5.72 10.85 13.13
CA SER A 118 5.01 10.05 14.14
C SER A 118 4.43 8.77 13.57
N GLY A 119 3.79 8.84 12.38
CA GLY A 119 3.31 7.65 11.69
C GLY A 119 4.45 6.75 11.25
N LEU A 120 5.51 7.34 10.68
CA LEU A 120 6.67 6.60 10.19
C LEU A 120 7.41 5.84 11.31
N VAL A 121 7.62 6.45 12.48
CA VAL A 121 8.31 5.78 13.59
C VAL A 121 7.52 4.58 14.13
N ILE A 122 6.18 4.66 14.18
CA ILE A 122 5.34 3.54 14.59
C ILE A 122 5.46 2.39 13.58
N VAL A 123 5.35 2.71 12.29
CA VAL A 123 5.54 1.74 11.21
C VAL A 123 6.93 1.11 11.26
N ALA A 124 7.99 1.89 11.47
CA ALA A 124 9.36 1.39 11.56
C ALA A 124 9.56 0.43 12.75
N LYS A 125 8.91 0.71 13.90
CA LYS A 125 8.94 -0.17 15.08
C LYS A 125 8.22 -1.51 14.84
N MET A 126 7.15 -1.50 14.05
CA MET A 126 6.37 -2.69 13.71
C MET A 126 7.03 -3.51 12.59
N CYS A 127 7.45 -2.84 11.52
CA CYS A 127 7.93 -3.41 10.26
C CYS A 127 9.46 -3.49 10.23
N LYS A 128 10.05 -4.30 11.12
CA LYS A 128 11.52 -4.43 11.24
C LYS A 128 12.19 -5.11 10.04
N SER A 129 11.40 -5.79 9.21
CA SER A 129 11.87 -6.51 8.01
C SER A 129 12.01 -5.61 6.77
N LEU A 130 11.74 -4.31 6.88
CA LEU A 130 11.82 -3.39 5.76
C LEU A 130 13.23 -3.34 5.17
N ARG A 131 13.31 -3.55 3.85
CA ARG A 131 14.50 -3.49 3.00
C ARG A 131 14.46 -2.32 2.03
N ALA A 132 13.29 -1.93 1.53
CA ALA A 132 13.16 -0.82 0.60
C ALA A 132 12.03 0.13 1.01
N VAL A 133 12.35 1.41 1.20
CA VAL A 133 11.37 2.42 1.62
C VAL A 133 11.44 3.64 0.70
N ASP A 134 10.28 4.11 0.24
CA ASP A 134 10.14 5.35 -0.53
C ASP A 134 9.35 6.39 0.27
N VAL A 135 10.06 7.43 0.72
CA VAL A 135 9.50 8.61 1.41
C VAL A 135 9.56 9.87 0.53
N SER A 136 9.78 9.72 -0.78
CA SER A 136 9.84 10.84 -1.70
C SER A 136 8.52 11.62 -1.72
N ARG A 137 8.60 12.94 -1.83
CA ARG A 137 7.45 13.86 -1.90
C ARG A 137 6.53 13.83 -0.66
N CYS A 138 6.99 13.28 0.47
CA CYS A 138 6.28 13.38 1.74
C CYS A 138 6.70 14.67 2.45
N ASP A 139 5.78 15.62 2.56
CA ASP A 139 6.10 16.97 3.06
C ASP A 139 6.14 17.07 4.59
N LYS A 140 5.58 16.08 5.29
CA LYS A 140 5.56 15.99 6.76
C LYS A 140 6.65 15.07 7.34
N ILE A 141 7.42 14.39 6.50
CA ILE A 141 8.54 13.54 6.92
C ILE A 141 9.82 14.38 6.92
N THR A 142 10.52 14.38 8.04
CA THR A 142 11.77 15.10 8.25
C THR A 142 12.95 14.15 8.45
N ALA A 143 14.14 14.72 8.67
CA ALA A 143 15.32 13.94 8.97
C ALA A 143 15.15 13.10 10.26
N THR A 144 14.30 13.54 11.19
CA THR A 144 13.96 12.78 12.40
C THR A 144 13.26 11.47 12.06
N GLY A 145 12.21 11.50 11.23
CA GLY A 145 11.53 10.27 10.80
C GLY A 145 12.44 9.33 10.01
N VAL A 146 13.36 9.87 9.19
CA VAL A 146 14.39 9.06 8.51
C VAL A 146 15.38 8.45 9.52
N SER A 147 15.75 9.18 10.57
CA SER A 147 16.59 8.66 11.67
C SER A 147 15.91 7.49 12.37
N ASP A 148 14.64 7.65 12.74
CA ASP A 148 13.85 6.61 13.40
C ASP A 148 13.71 5.36 12.51
N LEU A 149 13.49 5.57 11.20
CA LEU A 149 13.43 4.48 10.23
C LEU A 149 14.74 3.69 10.20
N VAL A 150 15.87 4.39 10.09
CA VAL A 150 17.21 3.78 10.09
C VAL A 150 17.51 3.05 11.39
N GLN A 151 17.08 3.62 12.53
CA GLN A 151 17.31 3.04 13.85
C GLN A 151 16.50 1.76 14.11
N HIS A 152 15.31 1.62 13.53
CA HIS A 152 14.45 0.46 13.78
C HIS A 152 14.51 -0.60 12.67
N CYS A 153 14.73 -0.20 11.42
CA CYS A 153 14.78 -1.09 10.26
C CYS A 153 16.22 -1.40 9.86
N HIS A 154 16.87 -2.29 10.62
CA HIS A 154 18.28 -2.67 10.42
C HIS A 154 18.54 -3.40 9.09
N SER A 155 17.51 -3.95 8.46
CA SER A 155 17.59 -4.57 7.13
C SER A 155 17.41 -3.58 5.98
N LEU A 156 17.27 -2.27 6.28
CA LEU A 156 17.02 -1.25 5.26
C LEU A 156 18.21 -1.12 4.33
N GLU A 157 17.95 -1.42 3.07
CA GLU A 157 18.91 -1.59 1.99
C GLU A 157 18.78 -0.44 0.98
N THR A 158 17.53 -0.06 0.66
CA THR A 158 17.19 1.03 -0.25
C THR A 158 16.32 2.08 0.43
N LEU A 159 16.75 3.35 0.35
CA LEU A 159 15.96 4.50 0.79
C LEU A 159 15.78 5.45 -0.39
N ARG A 160 14.55 5.89 -0.62
CA ARG A 160 14.24 6.91 -1.62
C ARG A 160 13.69 8.16 -0.96
N CYS A 161 14.22 9.32 -1.34
CA CYS A 161 13.87 10.61 -0.75
C CYS A 161 13.96 11.74 -1.80
N GLY A 162 13.38 12.91 -1.51
CA GLY A 162 13.36 14.05 -2.41
C GLY A 162 12.09 14.15 -3.28
N GLY A 163 12.14 15.00 -4.31
CA GLY A 163 11.04 15.17 -5.27
C GLY A 163 9.99 16.25 -4.91
N SER A 164 10.01 16.78 -3.70
CA SER A 164 9.28 18.00 -3.28
C SER A 164 10.20 18.93 -2.49
N LEU A 165 9.91 20.23 -2.40
CA LEU A 165 10.81 21.20 -1.73
C LEU A 165 11.16 20.78 -0.29
N ARG A 166 10.19 20.27 0.47
CA ARG A 166 10.40 19.80 1.84
C ARG A 166 11.17 18.48 1.88
N SER A 167 10.80 17.51 1.05
CA SER A 167 11.48 16.22 0.98
C SER A 167 12.94 16.36 0.48
N GLU A 168 13.24 17.32 -0.38
CA GLU A 168 14.61 17.68 -0.81
C GLU A 168 15.45 18.21 0.37
N HIS A 169 14.85 19.04 1.23
CA HIS A 169 15.51 19.50 2.46
C HIS A 169 15.72 18.33 3.44
N THR A 170 14.74 17.43 3.57
CA THR A 170 14.86 16.20 4.37
C THR A 170 16.02 15.34 3.87
N ALA A 171 16.11 15.06 2.56
CA ALA A 171 17.19 14.26 1.97
C ALA A 171 18.58 14.81 2.32
N ARG A 172 18.78 16.14 2.19
CA ARG A 172 20.03 16.82 2.59
C ARG A 172 20.36 16.64 4.06
N ARG A 173 19.38 16.87 4.94
CA ARG A 173 19.56 16.75 6.39
C ARG A 173 19.82 15.31 6.81
N SER A 174 19.29 14.34 6.08
CA SER A 174 19.50 12.92 6.34
C SER A 174 20.90 12.43 5.98
N LEU A 175 21.69 13.14 5.18
CA LEU A 175 23.05 12.72 4.83
C LEU A 175 23.92 12.46 6.07
N GLY A 176 23.79 13.28 7.12
CA GLY A 176 24.50 13.08 8.38
C GLY A 176 24.08 11.82 9.15
N ILE A 177 22.85 11.35 8.93
CA ILE A 177 22.27 10.15 9.57
C ILE A 177 22.69 8.88 8.82
N LEU A 178 22.79 8.97 7.49
CA LEU A 178 23.19 7.84 6.64
C LEU A 178 24.68 7.47 6.80
N LYS A 179 25.47 8.41 7.32
CA LYS A 179 26.88 8.18 7.64
C LYS A 179 27.02 7.11 8.73
N PRO A 180 27.95 6.15 8.58
CA PRO A 180 28.31 5.28 9.70
C PRO A 180 28.90 6.16 10.80
N LYS A 181 28.30 6.20 11.98
CA LYS A 181 28.97 6.78 13.14
C LYS A 181 29.93 5.73 13.67
N LEU A 182 31.24 5.99 13.56
CA LEU A 182 32.18 5.34 14.46
C LEU A 182 31.90 5.96 15.83
N ASN A 183 31.48 5.15 16.78
CA ASN A 183 31.54 5.57 18.17
C ASN A 183 33.01 5.52 18.58
N ASP A 184 33.55 6.65 19.04
CA ASP A 184 34.79 6.64 19.81
C ASP A 184 34.52 5.75 21.03
N VAL A 185 35.14 4.57 21.04
CA VAL A 185 35.08 3.67 22.19
C VAL A 185 35.96 4.33 23.27
N GLU A 186 35.39 5.22 24.06
CA GLU A 186 35.99 5.64 25.34
C GLU A 186 35.87 4.47 26.32
N GLY A 187 36.70 3.46 26.14
CA GLY A 187 36.79 2.30 27.02
C GLY A 187 38.13 1.62 26.80
N ASP A 188 39.01 1.65 27.81
CA ASP A 188 40.35 1.07 27.79
C ASP A 188 40.36 -0.48 27.72
N SER A 189 39.24 -1.11 27.37
CA SER A 189 39.12 -2.56 27.25
C SER A 189 38.24 -2.95 26.07
N TRP A 190 38.85 -3.61 25.08
CA TRP A 190 38.17 -4.23 23.95
C TRP A 190 37.26 -5.40 24.35
N GLU A 191 37.26 -5.81 25.63
CA GLU A 191 36.55 -6.97 26.15
C GLU A 191 35.11 -6.65 26.63
N GLU A 192 34.73 -5.37 26.75
CA GLU A 192 33.41 -4.91 27.21
C GLU A 192 32.58 -4.16 26.14
N LEU A 193 32.95 -4.28 24.85
CA LEU A 193 32.15 -3.74 23.76
C LEU A 193 30.84 -4.52 23.60
N ASP A 194 29.75 -4.01 24.19
CA ASP A 194 28.42 -4.47 23.84
C ASP A 194 28.19 -4.17 22.34
N THR A 195 28.06 -5.21 21.53
CA THR A 195 27.82 -5.10 20.08
C THR A 195 26.58 -4.27 19.72
N THR A 196 25.69 -4.01 20.67
CA THR A 196 24.54 -3.12 20.49
C THR A 196 24.89 -1.63 20.53
N GLU A 197 26.02 -1.26 21.15
CA GLU A 197 26.48 0.14 21.24
C GLU A 197 27.23 0.60 19.99
N ILE A 198 27.60 -0.29 19.06
CA ILE A 198 28.27 0.05 17.78
C ILE A 198 27.23 0.52 16.70
N GLY A 199 25.96 0.67 17.09
CA GLY A 199 24.79 0.59 16.21
C GLY A 199 24.21 1.88 15.60
N PHE A 200 24.81 3.06 15.75
CA PHE A 200 24.17 4.29 15.27
C PHE A 200 24.51 4.59 13.79
N GLY A 201 23.68 4.09 12.86
CA GLY A 201 23.76 4.45 11.43
C GLY A 201 23.05 3.46 10.50
N ALA A 202 22.88 3.82 9.23
CA ALA A 202 22.19 3.01 8.23
C ALA A 202 23.05 1.83 7.72
N GLN A 203 23.46 0.90 8.61
CA GLN A 203 24.49 -0.11 8.36
C GLN A 203 24.23 -1.03 7.15
N SER A 204 22.97 -1.33 6.85
CA SER A 204 22.60 -2.15 5.69
C SER A 204 22.35 -1.35 4.41
N LEU A 205 22.20 -0.02 4.51
CA LEU A 205 21.79 0.82 3.38
C LEU A 205 22.87 0.86 2.30
N ARG A 206 22.55 0.39 1.09
CA ARG A 206 23.46 0.39 -0.07
C ARG A 206 22.99 1.31 -1.17
N TRP A 207 21.69 1.58 -1.25
CA TRP A 207 21.10 2.34 -2.35
C TRP A 207 20.35 3.55 -1.82
N PHE A 208 20.71 4.72 -2.31
CA PHE A 208 20.00 5.97 -2.02
C PHE A 208 19.48 6.58 -3.31
N VAL A 209 18.17 6.67 -3.44
CA VAL A 209 17.52 7.22 -4.63
C VAL A 209 17.07 8.64 -4.32
N TRP A 210 17.77 9.60 -4.92
CA TRP A 210 17.51 11.02 -4.79
C TRP A 210 17.74 11.70 -6.15
N PRO A 211 16.72 11.72 -7.04
CA PRO A 211 16.92 12.07 -8.45
C PRO A 211 17.48 13.47 -8.73
N LYS A 212 17.25 14.43 -7.82
CA LYS A 212 17.68 15.83 -7.95
C LYS A 212 18.76 16.22 -6.94
N ILE A 213 19.63 15.27 -6.57
CA ILE A 213 20.77 15.52 -5.69
C ILE A 213 21.66 16.65 -6.24
N ASP A 214 22.03 17.60 -5.37
CA ASP A 214 23.00 18.64 -5.71
C ASP A 214 24.44 18.12 -5.68
N LYS A 215 25.34 18.85 -6.36
CA LYS A 215 26.73 18.44 -6.53
C LYS A 215 27.43 18.23 -5.18
N ASP A 216 27.24 19.15 -4.24
CA ASP A 216 27.90 19.13 -2.93
C ASP A 216 27.46 17.91 -2.12
N SER A 217 26.16 17.62 -2.08
CA SER A 217 25.60 16.43 -1.44
C SER A 217 26.08 15.12 -2.07
N SER A 218 26.19 15.10 -3.40
CA SER A 218 26.71 13.93 -4.13
C SER A 218 28.18 13.70 -3.85
N GLU A 219 28.98 14.77 -3.80
CA GLU A 219 30.40 14.70 -3.47
C GLU A 219 30.61 14.23 -2.02
N MET A 220 29.84 14.78 -1.08
CA MET A 220 29.83 14.35 0.33
C MET A 220 29.56 12.85 0.49
N LEU A 221 28.55 12.31 -0.19
CA LEU A 221 28.28 10.86 -0.12
C LEU A 221 29.40 10.03 -0.75
N SER A 222 29.97 10.49 -1.86
CA SER A 222 31.04 9.76 -2.53
C SER A 222 32.34 9.72 -1.72
N THR A 223 32.64 10.76 -0.96
CA THR A 223 33.86 10.88 -0.15
C THR A 223 33.70 10.22 1.22
N GLU A 224 32.58 10.49 1.91
CA GLU A 224 32.37 10.05 3.29
C GLU A 224 31.63 8.71 3.40
N CYS A 225 30.87 8.30 2.37
CA CYS A 225 30.01 7.11 2.39
C CYS A 225 30.05 6.32 1.07
N PRO A 226 31.22 5.85 0.60
CA PRO A 226 31.36 5.19 -0.70
C PRO A 226 30.59 3.87 -0.83
N ARG A 227 30.08 3.34 0.30
CA ARG A 227 29.21 2.17 0.39
C ARG A 227 27.79 2.43 -0.14
N ILE A 228 27.32 3.68 -0.06
CA ILE A 228 25.98 4.07 -0.53
C ILE A 228 26.09 4.55 -1.97
N ILE A 229 25.43 3.84 -2.88
CA ILE A 229 25.35 4.19 -4.28
C ILE A 229 24.12 5.07 -4.49
N VAL A 230 24.35 6.26 -5.06
CA VAL A 230 23.30 7.23 -5.35
C VAL A 230 22.79 7.03 -6.77
N ASN A 231 21.46 6.95 -6.94
CA ASN A 231 20.78 6.86 -8.25
C ASN A 231 21.42 5.86 -9.22
N PRO A 232 21.49 4.56 -8.87
CA PRO A 232 22.11 3.58 -9.73
C PRO A 232 21.39 3.49 -11.08
N LYS A 233 22.17 3.29 -12.14
CA LYS A 233 21.66 3.10 -13.51
C LYS A 233 21.66 1.61 -13.86
N PRO A 234 20.64 1.12 -14.59
CA PRO A 234 20.63 -0.25 -15.04
C PRO A 234 21.82 -0.47 -15.99
N THR A 235 22.69 -1.40 -15.63
CA THR A 235 23.87 -1.78 -16.43
C THR A 235 23.89 -3.30 -16.56
N PRO A 236 24.20 -3.86 -17.76
CA PRO A 236 24.12 -5.30 -18.00
C PRO A 236 25.11 -6.13 -17.17
N PHE A 237 26.14 -5.51 -16.59
CA PHE A 237 27.15 -6.15 -15.75
C PHE A 237 27.03 -5.80 -14.27
N GLY A 238 25.94 -5.13 -13.87
CA GLY A 238 25.80 -4.57 -12.52
C GLY A 238 26.76 -3.41 -12.25
N PHE A 239 26.63 -2.81 -11.07
CA PHE A 239 27.53 -1.74 -10.63
C PHE A 239 28.60 -2.33 -9.70
N ARG A 240 29.88 -2.23 -10.07
CA ARG A 240 31.02 -2.80 -9.32
C ARG A 240 30.86 -4.30 -8.99
N GLY A 241 30.22 -5.08 -9.86
CA GLY A 241 30.01 -6.52 -9.65
C GLY A 241 28.85 -6.89 -8.71
N PHE A 242 28.08 -5.90 -8.23
CA PHE A 242 26.85 -6.12 -7.48
C PHE A 242 25.62 -5.97 -8.39
N GLU A 243 24.68 -6.90 -8.26
CA GLU A 243 23.37 -6.77 -8.89
C GLU A 243 22.57 -5.68 -8.16
N VAL A 244 22.10 -4.69 -8.90
CA VAL A 244 21.30 -3.59 -8.36
C VAL A 244 19.84 -4.07 -8.26
N PRO A 245 19.22 -4.09 -7.06
CA PRO A 245 17.85 -4.55 -6.91
C PRO A 245 16.90 -3.60 -7.64
N ARG A 246 15.76 -4.12 -8.10
CA ARG A 246 14.77 -3.32 -8.85
C ARG A 246 14.28 -2.11 -8.04
N GLU A 247 14.23 -2.26 -6.72
CA GLU A 247 13.83 -1.25 -5.74
C GLU A 247 14.78 -0.05 -5.73
N ALA A 248 16.00 -0.17 -6.23
CA ALA A 248 16.97 0.93 -6.28
C ALA A 248 16.83 1.83 -7.53
N PHE A 249 15.98 1.49 -8.50
CA PHE A 249 15.83 2.29 -9.72
C PHE A 249 14.72 3.36 -9.59
N PRO A 250 15.00 4.64 -9.88
CA PRO A 250 14.05 5.74 -9.67
C PRO A 250 12.75 5.63 -10.49
N ASP A 251 12.79 4.97 -11.65
CA ASP A 251 11.64 4.85 -12.55
C ASP A 251 10.66 3.73 -12.16
N ILE A 252 11.07 2.84 -11.25
CA ILE A 252 10.25 1.71 -10.80
C ILE A 252 9.48 2.12 -9.56
N LYS A 253 8.15 2.03 -9.57
CA LYS A 253 7.34 2.24 -8.37
C LYS A 253 7.42 1.02 -7.47
N LEU A 254 7.70 1.23 -6.18
CA LEU A 254 7.89 0.14 -5.23
C LEU A 254 6.60 -0.68 -5.01
N ASP A 255 5.43 -0.05 -5.16
CA ASP A 255 4.14 -0.67 -4.91
C ASP A 255 3.48 -1.35 -6.13
N ASP A 256 4.01 -1.17 -7.35
CA ASP A 256 3.45 -1.76 -8.58
C ASP A 256 3.22 -3.29 -8.49
N PRO A 257 4.12 -4.11 -7.90
CA PRO A 257 3.91 -5.55 -7.79
C PRO A 257 2.64 -5.96 -7.04
N PHE A 258 2.17 -5.14 -6.08
CA PHE A 258 1.02 -5.46 -5.22
C PHE A 258 -0.31 -5.08 -5.87
N VAL A 259 -0.30 -4.28 -6.94
CA VAL A 259 -1.52 -3.82 -7.64
C VAL A 259 -1.52 -4.15 -9.14
N LYS A 260 -0.56 -4.94 -9.62
CA LYS A 260 -0.37 -5.27 -11.05
C LYS A 260 -1.62 -5.85 -11.74
N ASP A 261 -2.43 -6.61 -10.99
CA ASP A 261 -3.62 -7.29 -11.50
C ASP A 261 -4.91 -6.50 -11.23
N VAL A 262 -4.83 -5.40 -10.48
CA VAL A 262 -5.98 -4.54 -10.11
C VAL A 262 -6.23 -3.53 -11.23
N ASP A 263 -7.51 -3.31 -11.57
CA ASP A 263 -7.90 -2.34 -12.59
C ASP A 263 -7.42 -0.92 -12.21
N PRO A 264 -6.63 -0.23 -13.06
CA PRO A 264 -6.19 1.13 -12.77
C PRO A 264 -7.32 2.14 -12.55
N GLN A 265 -8.53 1.87 -13.04
CA GLN A 265 -9.72 2.68 -12.74
C GLN A 265 -10.10 2.66 -11.25
N THR A 266 -9.54 1.75 -10.45
CA THR A 266 -9.75 1.70 -8.99
C THR A 266 -9.19 2.92 -8.28
N TRP A 267 -8.13 3.54 -8.79
CA TRP A 267 -7.53 4.75 -8.22
C TRP A 267 -7.53 5.95 -9.17
N SER A 268 -8.25 5.87 -10.28
CA SER A 268 -8.63 7.08 -11.02
C SER A 268 -9.66 7.83 -10.19
N VAL A 269 -9.31 9.02 -9.69
CA VAL A 269 -10.27 9.90 -9.00
C VAL A 269 -11.41 10.18 -9.97
N CYS A 270 -12.57 9.55 -9.74
CA CYS A 270 -13.79 9.93 -10.44
C CYS A 270 -14.17 11.28 -9.84
N GLY A 271 -13.79 12.37 -10.50
CA GLY A 271 -14.42 13.65 -10.26
C GLY A 271 -15.93 13.39 -10.33
N PHE A 272 -16.62 13.68 -9.24
CA PHE A 272 -18.06 13.51 -9.11
C PHE A 272 -18.73 14.16 -10.33
N THR A 273 -19.06 13.37 -11.35
CA THR A 273 -20.17 13.74 -12.23
C THR A 273 -21.39 13.35 -11.43
N PRO A 274 -22.23 14.29 -10.99
CA PRO A 274 -23.56 13.92 -10.52
C PRO A 274 -24.15 13.16 -11.69
N LYS A 275 -24.38 11.86 -11.50
CA LYS A 275 -25.26 11.12 -12.39
C LYS A 275 -26.57 11.89 -12.25
N ILE A 276 -26.90 12.71 -13.24
CA ILE A 276 -28.26 13.18 -13.43
C ILE A 276 -29.03 11.88 -13.51
N THR A 277 -29.70 11.54 -12.42
CA THR A 277 -30.72 10.52 -12.37
C THR A 277 -31.75 10.99 -13.37
N SER A 278 -31.67 10.46 -14.59
CA SER A 278 -32.80 10.43 -15.49
C SER A 278 -33.91 9.74 -14.69
N SER A 279 -34.85 10.57 -14.25
CA SER A 279 -36.09 10.19 -13.59
C SER A 279 -36.78 9.09 -14.39
N SER A 280 -36.48 7.85 -14.03
CA SER A 280 -37.26 6.69 -14.44
C SER A 280 -37.98 6.23 -13.20
N LEU A 281 -39.31 6.36 -13.29
CA LEU A 281 -40.31 6.10 -12.26
C LEU A 281 -39.90 5.00 -11.28
N VAL A 282 -39.80 5.40 -10.02
CA VAL A 282 -39.60 4.53 -8.86
C VAL A 282 -40.84 3.64 -8.75
N ASN A 283 -40.70 2.34 -9.05
CA ASN A 283 -41.56 1.33 -8.46
C ASN A 283 -41.15 1.21 -6.99
N SER A 284 -41.88 1.90 -6.12
CA SER A 284 -41.73 1.82 -4.67
C SER A 284 -42.20 0.45 -4.20
N ASN A 285 -41.29 -0.53 -4.11
CA ASN A 285 -41.37 -1.68 -3.20
C ASN A 285 -40.20 -2.69 -3.29
N GLU A 286 -39.14 -2.42 -4.05
CA GLU A 286 -37.98 -3.33 -4.05
C GLU A 286 -36.97 -2.97 -2.95
N LEU A 287 -36.75 -3.90 -2.02
CA LEU A 287 -35.70 -3.81 -1.01
C LEU A 287 -34.33 -3.59 -1.68
N PRO A 288 -33.45 -2.73 -1.13
CA PRO A 288 -32.09 -2.54 -1.64
C PRO A 288 -31.37 -3.87 -1.82
N ILE A 289 -30.54 -3.98 -2.86
CA ILE A 289 -29.91 -5.26 -3.22
C ILE A 289 -29.09 -5.86 -2.07
N ALA A 290 -28.44 -5.02 -1.27
CA ALA A 290 -27.71 -5.41 -0.07
C ALA A 290 -28.63 -6.06 0.98
N GLU A 291 -29.83 -5.52 1.18
CA GLU A 291 -30.82 -6.07 2.10
C GLU A 291 -31.35 -7.42 1.61
N ARG A 292 -31.49 -7.58 0.30
CA ARG A 292 -31.84 -8.88 -0.32
C ARG A 292 -30.75 -9.92 -0.07
N PHE A 293 -29.46 -9.56 -0.19
CA PHE A 293 -28.36 -10.47 0.12
C PHE A 293 -28.30 -10.83 1.61
N ARG A 294 -28.52 -9.85 2.49
CA ARG A 294 -28.59 -10.07 3.94
C ARG A 294 -29.70 -11.05 4.30
N LEU A 295 -30.91 -10.86 3.76
CA LEU A 295 -32.05 -11.75 3.99
C LEU A 295 -31.80 -13.15 3.43
N ALA A 296 -31.22 -13.28 2.24
CA ALA A 296 -30.87 -14.57 1.64
C ALA A 296 -29.82 -15.33 2.48
N TYR A 297 -28.87 -14.62 3.09
CA TYR A 297 -27.90 -15.20 4.02
C TYR A 297 -28.59 -15.71 5.29
N VAL A 298 -29.43 -14.90 5.92
CA VAL A 298 -30.18 -15.27 7.13
C VAL A 298 -31.12 -16.46 6.86
N GLU A 299 -31.81 -16.47 5.73
CA GLU A 299 -32.66 -17.59 5.31
C GLU A 299 -31.85 -18.88 5.07
N ARG A 300 -30.68 -18.78 4.44
CA ARG A 300 -29.78 -19.93 4.28
C ARG A 300 -29.29 -20.44 5.64
N ASP A 301 -28.93 -19.53 6.54
CA ASP A 301 -28.38 -19.85 7.85
C ASP A 301 -29.43 -20.56 8.72
N THR A 302 -30.65 -20.03 8.77
CA THR A 302 -31.80 -20.65 9.45
C THR A 302 -32.14 -22.02 8.86
N ARG A 303 -32.12 -22.18 7.52
CA ARG A 303 -32.32 -23.49 6.87
C ARG A 303 -31.24 -24.51 7.24
N LEU A 304 -30.01 -24.06 7.44
CA LEU A 304 -28.86 -24.93 7.78
C LEU A 304 -28.70 -25.12 9.31
N ALA A 305 -29.33 -24.31 10.15
CA ALA A 305 -29.21 -24.38 11.61
C ALA A 305 -29.66 -25.74 12.19
N PRO A 306 -30.78 -26.36 11.76
CA PRO A 306 -31.16 -27.70 12.23
C PRO A 306 -30.14 -28.78 11.85
N LYS A 307 -29.54 -28.69 10.65
CA LYS A 307 -28.50 -29.63 10.20
C LYS A 307 -27.24 -29.49 11.05
N ARG A 308 -26.80 -28.26 11.32
CA ARG A 308 -25.67 -27.99 12.22
C ARG A 308 -25.93 -28.50 13.63
N ALA A 309 -27.11 -28.24 14.20
CA ALA A 309 -27.49 -28.74 15.52
C ALA A 309 -27.54 -30.28 15.56
N LYS A 310 -28.07 -30.93 14.51
CA LYS A 310 -28.09 -32.40 14.41
C LYS A 310 -26.68 -32.97 14.31
N ASN A 311 -25.82 -32.40 13.47
CA ASN A 311 -24.43 -32.84 13.31
C ASN A 311 -23.64 -32.63 14.62
N ALA A 312 -23.80 -31.49 15.29
CA ALA A 312 -23.17 -31.21 16.58
C ALA A 312 -23.57 -32.24 17.64
N ARG A 313 -24.86 -32.54 17.78
CA ARG A 313 -25.36 -33.60 18.68
C ARG A 313 -24.79 -34.97 18.31
N GLN A 314 -24.64 -35.27 17.03
CA GLN A 314 -24.06 -36.53 16.58
C GLN A 314 -22.57 -36.61 16.90
N HIS A 315 -21.81 -35.54 16.70
CA HIS A 315 -20.40 -35.45 17.07
C HIS A 315 -20.22 -35.58 18.58
N GLN A 316 -21.04 -34.90 19.38
CA GLN A 316 -21.00 -35.01 20.83
C GLN A 316 -21.27 -36.44 21.30
N ARG A 317 -22.28 -37.13 20.73
CA ARG A 317 -22.55 -38.54 21.05
C ARG A 317 -21.41 -39.48 20.63
N ARG A 318 -20.70 -39.18 19.54
CA ARG A 318 -19.53 -39.97 19.12
C ARG A 318 -18.37 -39.73 20.10
N ALA A 319 -18.09 -38.48 20.43
CA ALA A 319 -17.07 -38.10 21.40
C ALA A 319 -17.34 -38.69 22.79
N GLU A 320 -18.59 -38.68 23.26
CA GLU A 320 -18.99 -39.32 24.53
C GLU A 320 -18.80 -40.84 24.49
N ARG A 321 -19.13 -41.50 23.37
CA ARG A 321 -18.88 -42.94 23.20
C ARG A 321 -17.40 -43.27 23.12
N GLU A 322 -16.62 -42.46 22.41
CA GLU A 322 -15.17 -42.60 22.32
C GLU A 322 -14.53 -42.39 23.69
N TRP A 323 -14.97 -41.38 24.46
CA TRP A 323 -14.54 -41.14 25.83
C TRP A 323 -14.88 -42.31 26.76
N MET A 324 -16.13 -42.81 26.72
CA MET A 324 -16.53 -44.02 27.45
C MET A 324 -15.75 -45.26 27.00
N MET A 325 -15.24 -45.30 25.77
CA MET A 325 -14.45 -46.43 25.25
C MET A 325 -12.94 -46.28 25.49
N GLY A 326 -12.44 -45.07 25.72
CA GLY A 326 -11.03 -44.77 25.98
C GLY A 326 -10.65 -44.80 27.47
N ASP A 327 -11.58 -44.48 28.37
CA ASP A 327 -11.33 -44.46 29.82
C ASP A 327 -11.85 -45.73 30.51
N THR A 328 -10.94 -46.49 31.14
CA THR A 328 -11.24 -47.71 31.89
C THR A 328 -12.14 -47.45 33.11
N SER A 329 -12.02 -46.28 33.73
CA SER A 329 -12.82 -45.90 34.90
C SER A 329 -14.27 -45.61 34.49
N ALA A 330 -14.46 -44.85 33.41
CA ALA A 330 -15.79 -44.57 32.84
C ALA A 330 -16.54 -45.85 32.39
N LYS A 331 -15.84 -46.84 31.81
CA LYS A 331 -16.42 -48.15 31.48
C LYS A 331 -16.96 -48.89 32.71
N ALA A 332 -16.19 -48.91 33.79
CA ALA A 332 -16.55 -49.60 35.03
C ALA A 332 -17.82 -49.00 35.64
N ILE A 333 -17.93 -47.67 35.67
CA ILE A 333 -19.11 -46.94 36.18
C ILE A 333 -20.35 -47.22 35.31
N ALA A 334 -20.20 -47.20 33.98
CA ALA A 334 -21.31 -47.48 33.06
C ALA A 334 -21.84 -48.92 33.21
N LEU A 335 -20.95 -49.91 33.34
CA LEU A 335 -21.33 -51.32 33.57
C LEU A 335 -21.99 -51.54 34.94
N ALA A 336 -21.46 -50.92 35.99
CA ALA A 336 -22.06 -50.96 37.33
C ALA A 336 -23.49 -50.40 37.31
N SER A 337 -23.73 -49.28 36.62
CA SER A 337 -25.08 -48.69 36.51
C SER A 337 -26.10 -49.60 35.79
N LYS A 338 -25.64 -50.40 34.79
CA LYS A 338 -26.48 -51.39 34.10
C LYS A 338 -26.81 -52.59 34.99
N ALA A 339 -25.85 -53.05 35.78
CA ALA A 339 -26.07 -54.13 36.75
C ALA A 339 -27.12 -53.74 37.80
N THR A 340 -27.05 -52.51 38.34
CA THR A 340 -28.01 -52.00 39.31
C THR A 340 -29.42 -51.83 38.72
N LYS A 341 -29.55 -51.37 37.47
CA LYS A 341 -30.85 -51.30 36.78
C LYS A 341 -31.47 -52.68 36.54
N SER A 342 -30.68 -53.69 36.19
CA SER A 342 -31.13 -55.07 36.00
C SER A 342 -31.64 -55.73 37.29
N LEU A 343 -31.13 -55.30 38.45
CA LEU A 343 -31.52 -55.82 39.75
C LEU A 343 -32.85 -55.21 40.23
N ASN A 344 -33.13 -53.95 39.89
CA ASN A 344 -34.39 -53.28 40.25
C ASN A 344 -35.60 -53.68 39.38
N THR A 345 -35.38 -54.31 38.22
CA THR A 345 -36.48 -54.84 37.38
C THR A 345 -36.89 -56.28 37.71
N ARG A 346 -36.25 -56.90 38.71
CA ARG A 346 -36.50 -58.30 39.14
C ARG A 346 -37.12 -58.40 40.55
N LYS A 347 -37.77 -57.35 41.05
CA LYS A 347 -38.54 -57.37 42.31
C LYS A 347 -40.02 -57.17 42.03
#